data_AF-A0A857D5B4-F1
#
_entry.id   AF-A0A857D5B4-F1
#
_cell.length_a   1.000
_cell.length_b   1.000
_cell.length_c   1.000
_cell.angle_alpha   90.00
_cell.angle_beta   90.00
_cell.angle_gamma   90.00
#
_symmetry.space_group_name_H-M   'P 1'
#
loop_
_entity.id
_entity.type
_entity.pdbx_description
1 polymer ?
#
loop_
_entity_poly.entity_id
_entity_poly.type
_entity_poly.pdbx_seq_one_letter_code
_entity_poly.pdbx_strand_id
1 'polypeptide(L)'
;MGRSLKVKSEYIPRVKQAVRRNGYASQQLLAEELGFARSTLNLFLNGKSISNLNFYEICQKLALDYREIADWDELEETPAAMSEDEGENRAADFSKYVERPPVEQLCLETVLQAGSLLRIKSAKGMGKTLLVDRILSQVDKRQYKTVSLSFLQASKGILGDLDRLLSWFALIISKKLGLAALFQEKWQEGLGIYSCTAYFEDHLLRKLDKPLILVLEAIDSLFAYASVADDFLSLFRLWHEEAKNNNTWQKLHLIITYSTENYVPADLNKSPLNVGTEILLPDFTLEQVLTLANKYQANLGKDELQRIINLVGGHPYLIQKAIYAITQKQLSLADFEQTAATEAGIYGDHLRGHLLNLQEHPNLAAGMKKVVESSSPVDLGATINWQLHSLGLVTFVQNAVQPRYPLYSDYFRYRLSA
;
A
#
# COMPACT_ATOMS: atom_id res chain seq x y z
N MET A 1 -10.11 -11.88 -1.08
CA MET A 1 -11.27 -12.40 -1.84
C MET A 1 -10.86 -12.51 -3.31
N GLY A 2 -11.04 -13.69 -3.90
CA GLY A 2 -10.62 -13.96 -5.28
C GLY A 2 -11.58 -13.33 -6.27
N ARG A 3 -11.16 -12.23 -6.91
CA ARG A 3 -11.89 -11.67 -8.06
C ARG A 3 -11.99 -12.76 -9.14
N SER A 4 -13.16 -12.84 -9.79
CA SER A 4 -13.46 -13.79 -10.85
C SER A 4 -13.55 -13.06 -12.19
N LEU A 5 -12.93 -13.61 -13.23
CA LEU A 5 -12.98 -13.11 -14.60
C LEU A 5 -13.86 -14.00 -15.46
N LYS A 6 -14.53 -13.40 -16.44
CA LYS A 6 -15.28 -14.11 -17.49
C LYS A 6 -14.80 -13.66 -18.87
N VAL A 7 -14.98 -14.52 -19.86
CA VAL A 7 -14.66 -14.21 -21.26
C VAL A 7 -15.76 -13.31 -21.82
N LYS A 8 -15.39 -12.19 -22.44
CA LYS A 8 -16.32 -11.33 -23.19
C LYS A 8 -17.11 -12.17 -24.20
N SER A 9 -18.42 -11.90 -24.32
CA SER A 9 -19.32 -12.70 -25.16
C SER A 9 -18.86 -12.82 -26.62
N GLU A 10 -18.26 -11.76 -27.16
CA GLU A 10 -17.73 -11.71 -28.53
C GLU A 10 -16.51 -12.63 -28.76
N TYR A 11 -15.77 -12.97 -27.70
CA TYR A 11 -14.58 -13.81 -27.78
C TYR A 11 -14.85 -15.31 -27.51
N ILE A 12 -16.05 -15.68 -27.02
CA ILE A 12 -16.41 -17.08 -26.73
C ILE A 12 -16.14 -18.03 -27.91
N PRO A 13 -16.50 -17.72 -29.18
CA PRO A 13 -16.19 -18.60 -30.30
C PRO A 13 -14.69 -18.81 -30.51
N ARG A 14 -13.88 -17.75 -30.35
CA ARG A 14 -12.41 -17.80 -30.48
C ARG A 14 -11.79 -18.68 -29.41
N VAL A 15 -12.24 -18.56 -28.17
CA VAL A 15 -11.75 -19.40 -27.06
C VAL A 15 -12.10 -20.87 -27.27
N LYS A 16 -13.33 -21.20 -27.69
CA LYS A 16 -13.71 -22.58 -28.03
C LYS A 16 -12.89 -23.16 -29.18
N GLN A 17 -12.56 -22.34 -30.18
CA GLN A 17 -11.70 -22.75 -31.29
C GLN A 17 -10.24 -22.98 -30.84
N ALA A 18 -9.74 -22.18 -29.90
CA ALA A 18 -8.38 -22.28 -29.38
C ALA A 18 -8.10 -23.64 -28.71
N VAL A 19 -9.09 -24.24 -28.06
CA VAL A 19 -8.98 -25.60 -27.49
C VAL A 19 -8.54 -26.60 -28.57
N ARG A 20 -9.23 -26.61 -29.72
CA ARG A 20 -8.88 -27.51 -30.83
C ARG A 20 -7.57 -27.14 -31.51
N ARG A 21 -7.29 -25.84 -31.67
CA ARG A 21 -6.04 -25.36 -32.30
C ARG A 21 -4.79 -25.74 -31.51
N ASN A 22 -4.90 -25.86 -30.20
CA ASN A 22 -3.81 -26.29 -29.31
C ASN A 22 -3.77 -27.80 -29.09
N GLY A 23 -4.41 -28.60 -29.96
CA GLY A 23 -4.26 -30.06 -29.95
C GLY A 23 -5.19 -30.81 -29.00
N TYR A 24 -6.13 -30.13 -28.32
CA TYR A 24 -7.06 -30.78 -27.41
C TYR A 24 -8.28 -31.32 -28.16
N ALA A 25 -8.40 -32.65 -28.20
CA ALA A 25 -9.56 -33.33 -28.79
C ALA A 25 -10.87 -33.07 -28.02
N SER A 26 -10.78 -32.70 -26.74
CA SER A 26 -11.93 -32.31 -25.92
C SER A 26 -11.50 -31.38 -24.78
N GLN A 27 -12.47 -30.66 -24.20
CA GLN A 27 -12.24 -29.88 -22.98
C GLN A 27 -11.84 -30.75 -21.78
N GLN A 28 -12.17 -32.06 -21.77
CA GLN A 28 -11.79 -32.96 -20.68
C GLN A 28 -10.28 -33.14 -20.60
N LEU A 29 -9.62 -33.33 -21.75
CA LEU A 29 -8.16 -33.49 -21.84
C LEU A 29 -7.43 -32.21 -21.42
N LEU A 30 -7.95 -31.04 -21.80
CA LEU A 30 -7.42 -29.76 -21.33
C LEU A 30 -7.57 -29.62 -19.81
N ALA A 31 -8.66 -30.13 -19.22
CA ALA A 31 -8.88 -30.06 -17.77
C ALA A 31 -7.88 -30.94 -17.03
N GLU A 32 -7.67 -32.16 -17.52
CA GLU A 32 -6.71 -33.11 -16.96
C GLU A 32 -5.28 -32.59 -17.02
N GLU A 33 -4.86 -31.99 -18.14
CA GLU A 33 -3.51 -31.44 -18.27
C GLU A 33 -3.27 -30.20 -17.39
N LEU A 34 -4.30 -29.39 -17.17
CA LEU A 34 -4.24 -28.23 -16.28
C LEU A 34 -4.48 -28.57 -14.80
N GLY A 35 -4.82 -29.82 -14.47
CA GLY A 35 -5.20 -30.19 -13.10
C GLY A 35 -6.50 -29.54 -12.61
N PHE A 36 -7.39 -29.14 -13.53
CA PHE A 36 -8.66 -28.47 -13.22
C PHE A 36 -9.86 -29.42 -13.27
N ALA A 37 -10.89 -29.10 -12.49
CA ALA A 37 -12.21 -29.71 -12.68
C ALA A 37 -12.78 -29.35 -14.06
N ARG A 38 -13.39 -30.33 -14.74
CA ARG A 38 -14.08 -30.12 -16.04
C ARG A 38 -15.08 -28.97 -16.00
N SER A 39 -15.74 -28.76 -14.86
CA SER A 39 -16.69 -27.66 -14.62
C SER A 39 -16.02 -26.29 -14.78
N THR A 40 -14.79 -26.12 -14.32
CA THR A 40 -14.02 -24.87 -14.44
C THR A 40 -13.78 -24.49 -15.91
N LEU A 41 -13.39 -25.46 -16.74
CA LEU A 41 -13.25 -25.21 -18.19
C LEU A 41 -14.58 -24.94 -18.88
N ASN A 42 -15.64 -25.64 -18.48
CA ASN A 42 -16.97 -25.38 -19.03
C ASN A 42 -17.47 -23.97 -18.70
N LEU A 43 -17.14 -23.44 -17.51
CA LEU A 43 -17.45 -22.06 -17.14
C LEU A 43 -16.69 -21.06 -18.02
N PHE A 44 -15.36 -21.23 -18.15
CA PHE A 44 -14.52 -20.40 -19.01
C PHE A 44 -14.98 -20.39 -20.47
N LEU A 45 -15.19 -21.57 -21.05
CA LEU A 45 -15.57 -21.73 -22.46
C LEU A 45 -16.95 -21.18 -22.78
N ASN A 46 -17.79 -20.91 -21.78
CA ASN A 46 -19.13 -20.33 -21.97
C ASN A 46 -19.25 -18.91 -21.39
N GLY A 47 -18.13 -18.24 -21.12
CA GLY A 47 -18.14 -16.85 -20.63
C GLY A 47 -18.78 -16.69 -19.26
N LYS A 48 -18.67 -17.70 -18.40
CA LYS A 48 -19.04 -17.62 -16.98
C LYS A 48 -17.81 -17.33 -16.13
N SER A 49 -18.02 -16.65 -15.01
CA SER A 49 -16.95 -16.20 -14.14
C SER A 49 -16.22 -17.39 -13.50
N ILE A 50 -14.89 -17.35 -13.54
CA ILE A 50 -13.98 -18.29 -12.90
C ILE A 50 -12.90 -17.51 -12.17
N SER A 51 -12.15 -18.13 -11.26
CA SER A 51 -11.05 -17.44 -10.58
C SER A 51 -10.04 -16.87 -11.57
N ASN A 52 -9.47 -15.70 -11.27
CA ASN A 52 -8.48 -15.05 -12.13
C ASN A 52 -7.28 -15.95 -12.44
N LEU A 53 -6.85 -16.75 -11.45
CA LEU A 53 -5.77 -17.72 -11.62
C LEU A 53 -6.13 -18.77 -12.67
N ASN A 54 -7.30 -19.39 -12.54
CA ASN A 54 -7.76 -20.37 -13.52
C ASN A 54 -7.92 -19.71 -14.90
N PHE A 55 -8.42 -18.47 -14.95
CA PHE A 55 -8.57 -17.72 -16.20
C PHE A 55 -7.22 -17.51 -16.90
N TYR A 56 -6.21 -17.07 -16.15
CA TYR A 56 -4.86 -16.84 -16.66
C TYR A 56 -4.21 -18.14 -17.13
N GLU A 57 -4.23 -19.20 -16.32
CA GLU A 57 -3.62 -20.49 -16.65
C GLU A 57 -4.26 -21.11 -17.91
N ILE A 58 -5.58 -21.00 -18.06
CA ILE A 58 -6.25 -21.47 -19.29
C ILE A 58 -5.83 -20.62 -20.49
N CYS A 59 -5.74 -19.29 -20.36
CA CYS A 59 -5.30 -18.41 -21.44
C CYS A 59 -3.85 -18.69 -21.86
N GLN A 60 -2.95 -18.86 -20.89
CA GLN A 60 -1.54 -19.20 -21.12
C GLN A 60 -1.43 -20.52 -21.87
N LYS A 61 -2.18 -21.54 -21.45
CA LYS A 61 -2.17 -22.85 -22.09
C LYS A 61 -2.75 -22.85 -23.50
N LEU A 62 -3.75 -22.01 -23.76
CA LEU A 62 -4.38 -21.87 -25.07
C LEU A 62 -3.70 -20.81 -25.97
N ALA A 63 -2.60 -20.21 -25.53
CA ALA A 63 -1.90 -19.11 -26.20
C ALA A 63 -2.85 -17.95 -26.57
N LEU A 64 -3.74 -17.60 -25.64
CA LEU A 64 -4.68 -16.49 -25.77
C LEU A 64 -4.20 -15.29 -24.95
N ASP A 65 -4.35 -14.09 -25.51
CA ASP A 65 -4.12 -12.86 -24.74
C ASP A 65 -5.31 -12.63 -23.80
N TYR A 66 -5.10 -12.89 -22.50
CA TYR A 66 -6.13 -12.71 -21.49
C TYR A 66 -6.60 -11.25 -21.38
N ARG A 67 -5.75 -10.26 -21.73
CA ARG A 67 -6.09 -8.83 -21.70
C ARG A 67 -7.12 -8.48 -22.76
N GLU A 68 -7.06 -9.16 -23.90
CA GLU A 68 -7.97 -8.96 -25.02
C GLU A 68 -9.36 -9.55 -24.71
N ILE A 69 -9.38 -10.79 -24.18
CA ILE A 69 -10.61 -11.60 -24.11
C ILE A 69 -11.37 -11.49 -22.79
N ALA A 70 -10.71 -11.04 -21.71
CA ALA A 70 -11.36 -10.91 -20.41
C ALA A 70 -12.32 -9.72 -20.40
N ASP A 71 -13.46 -9.92 -19.76
CA ASP A 71 -14.42 -8.87 -19.46
C ASP A 71 -13.93 -8.11 -18.21
N TRP A 72 -13.36 -6.93 -18.45
CA TRP A 72 -12.82 -6.05 -17.43
C TRP A 72 -13.89 -5.09 -16.87
N ASP A 73 -15.09 -5.06 -17.44
CA ASP A 73 -16.14 -4.14 -17.01
C ASP A 73 -16.73 -4.56 -15.64
N GLU A 74 -16.62 -5.85 -15.27
CA GLU A 74 -16.85 -6.33 -13.90
C GLU A 74 -15.71 -6.00 -12.91
N LEU A 75 -14.60 -5.41 -13.37
CA LEU A 75 -13.52 -4.88 -12.52
C LEU A 75 -13.67 -3.39 -12.20
N GLU A 76 -14.72 -2.71 -12.70
CA GLU A 76 -14.98 -1.30 -12.39
C GLU A 76 -15.54 -1.05 -10.98
N GLU A 77 -15.88 -2.11 -10.24
CA GLU A 77 -16.08 -2.03 -8.79
C GLU A 77 -15.02 -2.84 -8.04
N THR A 78 -13.75 -2.43 -8.10
CA THR A 78 -12.84 -2.41 -6.94
C THR A 78 -11.44 -1.94 -7.33
N PRO A 79 -10.86 -0.94 -6.66
CA PRO A 79 -9.50 -0.46 -6.93
C PRO A 79 -8.46 -1.59 -6.88
N ALA A 80 -7.44 -1.48 -7.73
CA ALA A 80 -6.30 -2.37 -7.79
C ALA A 80 -5.70 -2.62 -6.39
N ALA A 81 -5.55 -3.89 -6.01
CA ALA A 81 -4.79 -4.37 -4.85
C ALA A 81 -4.83 -3.46 -3.61
N MET A 82 -6.04 -3.15 -3.13
CA MET A 82 -6.21 -2.83 -1.72
C MET A 82 -6.00 -4.12 -0.95
N SER A 83 -5.10 -4.12 0.03
CA SER A 83 -5.17 -5.09 1.12
C SER A 83 -6.59 -5.03 1.68
N GLU A 84 -7.37 -6.08 1.48
CA GLU A 84 -8.76 -6.19 1.96
C GLU A 84 -8.91 -6.15 3.49
N ASP A 85 -7.83 -5.86 4.22
CA ASP A 85 -7.81 -5.81 5.68
C ASP A 85 -7.59 -4.38 6.23
N GLU A 86 -7.24 -3.38 5.42
CA GLU A 86 -6.96 -2.02 5.93
C GLU A 86 -8.22 -1.16 6.15
N GLY A 87 -9.42 -1.68 5.84
CA GLY A 87 -10.64 -0.89 5.79
C GLY A 87 -11.83 -1.39 6.59
N GLU A 88 -11.93 -2.69 6.91
CA GLU A 88 -13.21 -3.24 7.38
C GLU A 88 -13.56 -2.84 8.82
N ASN A 89 -12.61 -2.37 9.63
CA ASN A 89 -12.95 -1.80 10.95
C ASN A 89 -11.90 -0.83 11.54
N ARG A 90 -11.61 0.29 10.86
CA ARG A 90 -10.66 1.33 11.33
C ARG A 90 -10.85 1.74 12.79
N ALA A 91 -12.10 1.77 13.28
CA ALA A 91 -12.42 2.06 14.69
C ALA A 91 -12.00 0.91 15.64
N ALA A 92 -12.28 -0.35 15.28
CA ALA A 92 -11.83 -1.49 16.07
C ALA A 92 -10.29 -1.61 16.04
N ASP A 93 -9.65 -1.34 14.91
CA ASP A 93 -8.19 -1.31 14.82
C ASP A 93 -7.60 -0.19 15.68
N PHE A 94 -8.22 0.98 15.71
CA PHE A 94 -7.80 2.09 16.56
C PHE A 94 -7.89 1.75 18.06
N SER A 95 -8.93 1.03 18.50
CA SER A 95 -9.02 0.55 19.90
C SER A 95 -7.84 -0.36 20.27
N LYS A 96 -7.26 -1.04 19.27
CA LYS A 96 -6.15 -1.97 19.40
C LYS A 96 -4.78 -1.33 19.12
N TYR A 97 -4.72 -0.02 18.97
CA TYR A 97 -3.47 0.71 18.72
C TYR A 97 -2.39 0.44 19.77
N VAL A 98 -1.17 0.14 19.37
CA VAL A 98 -0.03 -0.05 20.29
C VAL A 98 0.97 1.09 20.09
N GLU A 99 1.25 1.79 21.18
CA GLU A 99 2.18 2.92 21.23
C GLU A 99 3.61 2.48 20.90
N ARG A 100 4.37 3.38 20.25
CA ARG A 100 5.76 3.18 19.86
C ARG A 100 6.64 4.33 20.34
N PRO A 101 6.81 4.50 21.67
CA PRO A 101 7.63 5.59 22.19
C PRO A 101 9.05 5.57 21.59
N PRO A 102 9.60 6.74 21.21
CA PRO A 102 9.06 8.09 21.37
C PRO A 102 8.25 8.61 20.15
N VAL A 103 7.85 7.75 19.21
CA VAL A 103 7.28 8.14 17.90
C VAL A 103 6.07 9.05 18.04
N GLU A 104 5.07 8.70 18.85
CA GLU A 104 3.84 9.49 18.98
C GLU A 104 4.10 10.88 19.53
N GLN A 105 4.99 10.96 20.53
CA GLN A 105 5.37 12.22 21.15
C GLN A 105 6.07 13.12 20.13
N LEU A 106 7.06 12.60 19.39
CA LEU A 106 7.79 13.36 18.38
C LEU A 106 6.87 13.84 17.26
N CYS A 107 5.93 12.99 16.83
CA CYS A 107 4.91 13.37 15.85
C CYS A 107 4.02 14.52 16.35
N LEU A 108 3.53 14.43 17.59
CA LEU A 108 2.68 15.46 18.17
C LEU A 108 3.43 16.78 18.34
N GLU A 109 4.64 16.73 18.90
CA GLU A 109 5.52 17.90 19.06
C GLU A 109 5.79 18.58 17.72
N THR A 110 6.07 17.80 16.67
CA THR A 110 6.29 18.34 15.32
C THR A 110 5.02 19.00 14.77
N VAL A 111 3.88 18.31 14.81
CA VAL A 111 2.62 18.78 14.21
C VAL A 111 2.08 20.04 14.87
N LEU A 112 2.44 20.31 16.13
CA LEU A 112 2.01 21.52 16.83
C LEU A 112 2.86 22.75 16.48
N GLN A 113 4.00 22.58 15.79
CA GLN A 113 4.81 23.71 15.31
C GLN A 113 4.12 24.41 14.14
N ALA A 114 4.16 25.74 14.13
CA ALA A 114 3.60 26.56 13.05
C ALA A 114 4.23 26.20 11.70
N GLY A 115 3.42 25.97 10.67
CA GLY A 115 3.94 25.64 9.34
C GLY A 115 4.60 24.27 9.21
N SER A 116 4.37 23.35 10.16
CA SER A 116 5.10 22.07 10.22
C SER A 116 4.88 21.19 8.99
N LEU A 117 5.89 20.40 8.62
CA LEU A 117 5.79 19.30 7.67
C LEU A 117 6.30 18.02 8.35
N LEU A 118 5.38 17.12 8.70
CA LEU A 118 5.67 15.79 9.24
C LEU A 118 5.56 14.73 8.13
N ARG A 119 6.58 13.90 7.96
CA ARG A 119 6.62 12.80 7.00
C ARG A 119 6.68 11.46 7.75
N ILE A 120 5.65 10.63 7.59
CA ILE A 120 5.60 9.29 8.17
C ILE A 120 5.82 8.26 7.05
N LYS A 121 6.95 7.56 7.12
CA LYS A 121 7.45 6.67 6.08
C LYS A 121 7.68 5.27 6.63
N SER A 122 7.22 4.25 5.90
CA SER A 122 7.49 2.83 6.19
C SER A 122 6.94 1.93 5.09
N ALA A 123 7.25 0.65 5.10
CA ALA A 123 6.53 -0.36 4.30
C ALA A 123 5.01 -0.34 4.59
N LYS A 124 4.22 -0.94 3.69
CA LYS A 124 2.77 -1.15 3.89
C LYS A 124 2.48 -2.00 5.14
N GLY A 125 1.29 -1.86 5.74
CA GLY A 125 0.92 -2.63 6.93
C GLY A 125 1.68 -2.33 8.23
N MET A 126 2.51 -1.28 8.26
CA MET A 126 3.23 -0.85 9.47
C MET A 126 2.40 0.06 10.40
N GLY A 127 1.16 0.39 10.05
CA GLY A 127 0.26 1.19 10.90
C GLY A 127 0.39 2.72 10.78
N LYS A 128 0.85 3.23 9.62
CA LYS A 128 0.97 4.68 9.34
C LYS A 128 -0.34 5.44 9.59
N THR A 129 -1.45 4.94 9.03
CA THR A 129 -2.77 5.57 9.16
C THR A 129 -3.27 5.55 10.61
N LEU A 130 -3.05 4.46 11.35
CA LEU A 130 -3.42 4.40 12.77
C LEU A 130 -2.60 5.38 13.64
N LEU A 131 -1.31 5.57 13.32
CA LEU A 131 -0.49 6.59 13.98
C LEU A 131 -1.04 7.99 13.70
N VAL A 132 -1.45 8.30 12.47
CA VAL A 132 -2.10 9.58 12.15
C VAL A 132 -3.38 9.75 12.97
N ASP A 133 -4.25 8.74 13.01
CA ASP A 133 -5.47 8.79 13.82
C ASP A 133 -5.14 9.04 15.30
N ARG A 134 -4.05 8.44 15.79
CA ARG A 134 -3.59 8.62 17.16
C ARG A 134 -3.16 10.06 17.42
N ILE A 135 -2.38 10.66 16.54
CA ILE A 135 -1.97 12.06 16.61
C ILE A 135 -3.19 12.97 16.59
N LEU A 136 -4.08 12.80 15.61
CA LEU A 136 -5.28 13.63 15.46
C LEU A 136 -6.26 13.48 16.63
N SER A 137 -6.29 12.33 17.32
CA SER A 137 -7.09 12.12 18.52
C SER A 137 -6.60 12.94 19.73
N GLN A 138 -5.32 13.33 19.73
CA GLN A 138 -4.68 14.10 20.80
C GLN A 138 -4.65 15.61 20.52
N VAL A 139 -4.94 16.03 19.28
CA VAL A 139 -5.02 17.45 18.92
C VAL A 139 -6.33 18.07 19.41
N ASP A 140 -6.25 19.27 20.02
CA ASP A 140 -7.44 20.02 20.41
C ASP A 140 -8.20 20.56 19.18
N LYS A 141 -9.33 19.93 18.87
CA LYS A 141 -10.25 20.33 17.79
C LYS A 141 -10.86 21.72 17.98
N ARG A 142 -10.72 22.33 19.18
CA ARG A 142 -11.10 23.73 19.41
C ARG A 142 -10.04 24.69 18.89
N GLN A 143 -8.77 24.28 18.79
CA GLN A 143 -7.66 25.10 18.31
C GLN A 143 -7.32 24.85 16.84
N TYR A 144 -7.56 23.65 16.32
CA TYR A 144 -7.19 23.26 14.96
C TYR A 144 -8.38 22.78 14.13
N LYS A 145 -8.32 23.03 12.82
CA LYS A 145 -9.10 22.30 11.81
C LYS A 145 -8.28 21.12 11.32
N THR A 146 -8.91 19.99 11.08
CA THR A 146 -8.23 18.77 10.59
C THR A 146 -8.91 18.28 9.32
N VAL A 147 -8.14 18.02 8.27
CA VAL A 147 -8.62 17.44 7.02
C VAL A 147 -7.71 16.29 6.63
N SER A 148 -8.27 15.10 6.39
CA SER A 148 -7.53 13.97 5.83
C SER A 148 -7.98 13.68 4.41
N LEU A 149 -7.02 13.54 3.51
CA LEU A 149 -7.19 13.21 2.10
C LEU A 149 -6.36 11.97 1.76
N SER A 150 -7.00 10.93 1.26
CA SER A 150 -6.31 9.73 0.77
C SER A 150 -6.27 9.76 -0.76
N PHE A 151 -5.08 9.59 -1.34
CA PHE A 151 -4.91 9.55 -2.80
C PHE A 151 -5.45 8.26 -3.44
N LEU A 152 -5.79 7.25 -2.62
CA LEU A 152 -6.55 6.08 -3.07
C LEU A 152 -7.98 6.43 -3.54
N GLN A 153 -8.49 7.61 -3.17
CA GLN A 153 -9.80 8.11 -3.60
C GLN A 153 -9.78 8.74 -4.99
N ALA A 154 -8.60 9.03 -5.54
CA ALA A 154 -8.45 9.60 -6.87
C ALA A 154 -8.36 8.49 -7.92
N SER A 155 -9.02 8.69 -9.06
CA SER A 155 -8.88 7.79 -10.20
C SER A 155 -7.52 7.98 -10.88
N LYS A 156 -7.08 6.98 -11.64
CA LYS A 156 -5.85 7.04 -12.45
C LYS A 156 -5.81 8.26 -13.39
N GLY A 157 -6.97 8.66 -13.94
CA GLY A 157 -7.08 9.83 -14.81
C GLY A 157 -6.96 11.18 -14.09
N ILE A 158 -7.12 11.21 -12.76
CA ILE A 158 -6.81 12.37 -11.91
C ILE A 158 -5.34 12.34 -11.51
N LEU A 159 -4.83 11.19 -11.05
CA LEU A 159 -3.43 11.05 -10.62
C LEU A 159 -2.42 11.26 -11.75
N GLY A 160 -2.80 10.94 -12.99
CA GLY A 160 -1.94 11.07 -14.17
C GLY A 160 -1.96 12.44 -14.86
N ASP A 161 -2.67 13.43 -14.32
CA ASP A 161 -2.79 14.77 -14.91
C ASP A 161 -2.67 15.83 -13.81
N LEU A 162 -1.65 16.70 -13.92
CA LEU A 162 -1.32 17.66 -12.86
C LEU A 162 -2.46 18.65 -12.60
N ASP A 163 -3.07 19.24 -13.62
CA ASP A 163 -4.13 20.24 -13.44
C ASP A 163 -5.40 19.63 -12.84
N ARG A 164 -5.75 18.40 -13.28
CA ARG A 164 -6.85 17.64 -12.68
C ARG A 164 -6.55 17.26 -11.24
N LEU A 165 -5.32 16.86 -10.94
CA LEU A 165 -4.90 16.53 -9.58
C LEU A 165 -4.99 17.73 -8.66
N LEU A 166 -4.49 18.89 -9.09
CA LEU A 166 -4.48 20.13 -8.31
C LEU A 166 -5.90 20.64 -8.04
N SER A 167 -6.75 20.66 -9.07
CA SER A 167 -8.15 21.06 -8.92
C SER A 167 -8.94 20.08 -8.05
N TRP A 168 -8.75 18.77 -8.23
CA TRP A 168 -9.34 17.74 -7.37
C TRP A 168 -8.89 17.92 -5.91
N PHE A 169 -7.59 18.07 -5.67
CA PHE A 169 -7.00 18.24 -4.36
C PHE A 169 -7.60 19.46 -3.62
N ALA A 170 -7.58 20.63 -4.27
CA ALA A 170 -8.15 21.86 -3.72
C ALA A 170 -9.67 21.76 -3.49
N LEU A 171 -10.40 21.13 -4.42
CA LEU A 171 -11.84 20.93 -4.29
C LEU A 171 -12.20 20.01 -3.11
N ILE A 172 -11.54 18.86 -2.95
CA ILE A 172 -11.86 17.91 -1.88
C ILE A 172 -11.56 18.50 -0.51
N ILE A 173 -10.44 19.21 -0.37
CA ILE A 173 -10.09 19.90 0.87
C ILE A 173 -11.13 20.98 1.18
N SER A 174 -11.52 21.78 0.19
CA SER A 174 -12.55 22.80 0.33
C SER A 174 -13.90 22.20 0.72
N LYS A 175 -14.31 21.09 0.10
CA LYS A 175 -15.53 20.36 0.47
C LYS A 175 -15.50 19.89 1.93
N LYS A 176 -14.39 19.29 2.38
CA LYS A 176 -14.23 18.83 3.78
C LYS A 176 -14.23 19.97 4.80
N LEU A 177 -13.87 21.18 4.37
CA LEU A 177 -13.94 22.39 5.19
C LEU A 177 -15.28 23.14 5.09
N GLY A 178 -16.24 22.67 4.29
CA GLY A 178 -17.50 23.39 4.03
C GLY A 178 -17.33 24.64 3.17
N LEU A 179 -16.25 24.72 2.39
CA LEU A 179 -15.87 25.86 1.54
C LEU A 179 -15.97 25.54 0.04
N ALA A 180 -16.80 24.57 -0.36
CA ALA A 180 -16.93 24.18 -1.77
C ALA A 180 -17.35 25.32 -2.70
N ALA A 181 -18.22 26.22 -2.23
CA ALA A 181 -18.63 27.41 -2.99
C ALA A 181 -17.45 28.39 -3.22
N LEU A 182 -16.55 28.52 -2.25
CA LEU A 182 -15.35 29.36 -2.38
C LEU A 182 -14.43 28.84 -3.49
N PHE A 183 -14.28 27.52 -3.59
CA PHE A 183 -13.52 26.90 -4.67
C PHE A 183 -14.11 27.27 -6.04
N GLN A 184 -15.42 27.09 -6.21
CA GLN A 184 -16.10 27.42 -7.49
C GLN A 184 -15.96 28.89 -7.87
N GLU A 185 -15.96 29.80 -6.89
CA GLU A 185 -15.86 31.23 -7.14
C GLU A 185 -14.43 31.70 -7.43
N LYS A 186 -13.43 31.11 -6.76
CA LYS A 186 -12.07 31.65 -6.71
C LYS A 186 -11.02 30.80 -7.41
N TRP A 187 -11.31 29.55 -7.75
CA TRP A 187 -10.36 28.70 -8.46
C TRP A 187 -10.10 29.24 -9.87
N GLN A 188 -8.82 29.32 -10.24
CA GLN A 188 -8.40 29.72 -11.58
C GLN A 188 -7.91 28.48 -12.31
N GLU A 189 -8.53 28.14 -13.44
CA GLU A 189 -8.12 26.98 -14.24
C GLU A 189 -6.87 27.29 -15.09
N GLY A 190 -6.02 26.27 -15.30
CA GLY A 190 -4.94 26.31 -16.29
C GLY A 190 -3.64 27.02 -15.90
N LEU A 191 -3.47 27.47 -14.65
CA LEU A 191 -2.18 28.03 -14.16
C LEU A 191 -1.41 27.04 -13.26
N GLY A 192 -1.82 25.77 -13.22
CA GLY A 192 -1.15 24.70 -12.48
C GLY A 192 -0.86 25.03 -11.02
N ILE A 193 0.40 24.84 -10.60
CA ILE A 193 0.90 25.04 -9.24
C ILE A 193 0.57 26.45 -8.69
N TYR A 194 0.57 27.47 -9.56
CA TYR A 194 0.25 28.84 -9.18
C TYR A 194 -1.21 28.95 -8.72
N SER A 195 -2.16 28.38 -9.48
CA SER A 195 -3.58 28.37 -9.09
C SER A 195 -3.80 27.73 -7.73
N CYS A 196 -3.13 26.60 -7.47
CA CYS A 196 -3.26 25.89 -6.20
C CYS A 196 -2.69 26.73 -5.05
N THR A 197 -1.48 27.25 -5.21
CA THR A 197 -0.81 28.08 -4.19
C THR A 197 -1.61 29.34 -3.87
N ALA A 198 -2.03 30.09 -4.90
CA ALA A 198 -2.83 31.30 -4.73
C ALA A 198 -4.19 30.99 -4.08
N TYR A 199 -4.86 29.91 -4.48
CA TYR A 199 -6.12 29.50 -3.85
C TYR A 199 -5.95 29.19 -2.36
N PHE A 200 -4.90 28.45 -2.00
CA PHE A 200 -4.63 28.13 -0.59
C PHE A 200 -4.28 29.38 0.21
N GLU A 201 -3.39 30.22 -0.29
CA GLU A 201 -2.94 31.41 0.41
C GLU A 201 -4.03 32.48 0.49
N ASP A 202 -4.55 32.92 -0.65
CA ASP A 202 -5.37 34.12 -0.75
C ASP A 202 -6.82 33.88 -0.30
N HIS A 203 -7.28 32.63 -0.33
CA HIS A 203 -8.67 32.29 -0.11
C HIS A 203 -8.87 31.29 1.02
N LEU A 204 -8.23 30.12 0.97
CA LEU A 204 -8.46 29.06 1.95
C LEU A 204 -7.94 29.46 3.34
N LEU A 205 -6.62 29.64 3.48
CA LEU A 205 -5.94 29.86 4.77
C LEU A 205 -6.25 31.22 5.38
N ARG A 206 -6.48 32.26 4.55
CA ARG A 206 -6.93 33.58 5.03
C ARG A 206 -8.34 33.52 5.64
N LYS A 207 -9.24 32.70 5.08
CA LYS A 207 -10.62 32.57 5.58
C LYS A 207 -10.74 31.70 6.83
N LEU A 208 -9.74 30.84 7.10
CA LEU A 208 -9.73 30.02 8.30
C LEU A 208 -9.37 30.85 9.55
N ASP A 209 -10.22 30.71 10.55
CA ASP A 209 -10.08 31.27 11.90
C ASP A 209 -9.05 30.51 12.75
N LYS A 210 -8.65 29.32 12.31
CA LYS A 210 -7.79 28.37 13.01
C LYS A 210 -6.77 27.75 12.06
N PRO A 211 -5.58 27.34 12.54
CA PRO A 211 -4.66 26.54 11.75
C PRO A 211 -5.30 25.25 11.25
N LEU A 212 -4.88 24.81 10.07
CA LEU A 212 -5.30 23.61 9.39
C LEU A 212 -4.20 22.54 9.46
N ILE A 213 -4.50 21.42 10.08
CA ILE A 213 -3.73 20.18 9.93
C ILE A 213 -4.30 19.42 8.73
N LEU A 214 -3.51 19.34 7.66
CA LEU A 214 -3.83 18.63 6.44
C LEU A 214 -3.02 17.33 6.37
N VAL A 215 -3.73 16.21 6.43
CA VAL A 215 -3.17 14.87 6.28
C VAL A 215 -3.31 14.41 4.83
N LEU A 216 -2.19 14.00 4.25
CA LEU A 216 -2.07 13.43 2.93
C LEU A 216 -1.68 11.96 3.07
N GLU A 217 -2.66 11.07 2.85
CA GLU A 217 -2.48 9.63 2.99
C GLU A 217 -2.24 8.95 1.63
N ALA A 218 -1.37 7.94 1.62
CA ALA A 218 -1.08 7.09 0.45
C ALA A 218 -0.63 7.89 -0.78
N ILE A 219 0.15 8.94 -0.57
CA ILE A 219 0.66 9.78 -1.66
C ILE A 219 1.59 9.01 -2.60
N ASP A 220 2.08 7.84 -2.18
CA ASP A 220 2.80 6.88 -3.01
C ASP A 220 2.01 6.38 -4.23
N SER A 221 0.68 6.54 -4.24
CA SER A 221 -0.16 6.29 -5.41
C SER A 221 0.23 7.16 -6.62
N LEU A 222 0.85 8.32 -6.40
CA LEU A 222 1.34 9.21 -7.46
C LEU A 222 2.63 8.71 -8.10
N PHE A 223 3.40 7.82 -7.46
CA PHE A 223 4.74 7.46 -7.92
C PHE A 223 4.75 6.69 -9.24
N ALA A 224 3.62 6.11 -9.65
CA ALA A 224 3.42 5.56 -10.99
C ALA A 224 3.42 6.65 -12.10
N TYR A 225 3.27 7.92 -11.72
CA TYR A 225 3.18 9.09 -12.59
C TYR A 225 4.30 10.09 -12.26
N ALA A 226 5.55 9.70 -12.47
CA ALA A 226 6.74 10.40 -11.96
C ALA A 226 6.73 11.92 -12.20
N SER A 227 6.39 12.39 -13.40
CA SER A 227 6.34 13.83 -13.71
C SER A 227 5.28 14.56 -12.87
N VAL A 228 4.08 13.99 -12.75
CA VAL A 228 3.00 14.57 -11.94
C VAL A 228 3.37 14.53 -10.46
N ALA A 229 3.98 13.43 -9.99
CA ALA A 229 4.43 13.30 -8.61
C ALA A 229 5.47 14.38 -8.25
N ASP A 230 6.50 14.56 -9.09
CA ASP A 230 7.56 15.53 -8.84
C ASP A 230 6.99 16.96 -8.78
N ASP A 231 6.17 17.34 -9.74
CA ASP A 231 5.54 18.67 -9.78
C ASP A 231 4.55 18.87 -8.63
N PHE A 232 3.65 17.92 -8.38
CA PHE A 232 2.64 18.03 -7.34
C PHE A 232 3.27 18.08 -5.95
N LEU A 233 4.23 17.21 -5.67
CA LEU A 233 4.84 17.19 -4.35
C LEU A 233 5.69 18.46 -4.11
N SER A 234 6.22 19.11 -5.16
CA SER A 234 7.01 20.34 -5.04
C SER A 234 6.24 21.46 -4.32
N LEU A 235 4.90 21.45 -4.39
CA LEU A 235 4.01 22.33 -3.65
C LEU A 235 4.25 22.27 -2.14
N PHE A 236 4.36 21.08 -1.57
CA PHE A 236 4.48 20.93 -0.12
C PHE A 236 5.81 21.47 0.39
N ARG A 237 6.87 21.36 -0.43
CA ARG A 237 8.13 22.02 -0.14
C ARG A 237 8.01 23.54 -0.22
N LEU A 238 7.41 24.06 -1.30
CA LEU A 238 7.16 25.49 -1.46
C LEU A 238 6.41 26.05 -0.25
N TRP A 239 5.28 25.44 0.11
CA TRP A 239 4.44 25.89 1.23
C TRP A 239 5.15 25.78 2.59
N HIS A 240 5.96 24.73 2.80
CA HIS A 240 6.78 24.62 4.01
C HIS A 240 7.82 25.75 4.08
N GLU A 241 8.50 26.07 2.97
CA GLU A 241 9.47 27.16 2.94
C GLU A 241 8.81 28.52 3.17
N GLU A 242 7.66 28.78 2.53
CA GLU A 242 6.87 30.00 2.75
C GLU A 242 6.46 30.18 4.22
N ALA A 243 6.10 29.08 4.89
CA ALA A 243 5.69 29.12 6.30
C ALA A 243 6.80 29.59 7.26
N LYS A 244 8.07 29.62 6.84
CA LYS A 244 9.15 30.17 7.66
C LYS A 244 9.00 31.68 7.90
N ASN A 245 8.43 32.40 6.93
CA ASN A 245 8.34 33.87 6.96
C ASN A 245 6.92 34.44 6.73
N ASN A 246 5.95 33.60 6.35
CA ASN A 246 4.59 34.03 6.06
C ASN A 246 3.58 33.48 7.08
N ASN A 247 2.97 34.38 7.85
CA ASN A 247 1.98 34.05 8.88
C ASN A 247 0.73 33.33 8.33
N THR A 248 0.41 33.51 7.05
CA THR A 248 -0.70 32.79 6.40
C THR A 248 -0.32 31.31 6.23
N TRP A 249 0.88 31.04 5.73
CA TRP A 249 1.38 29.67 5.54
C TRP A 249 1.73 28.97 6.86
N GLN A 250 2.08 29.73 7.91
CA GLN A 250 2.19 29.19 9.28
C GLN A 250 0.90 28.55 9.80
N LYS A 251 -0.27 28.89 9.24
CA LYS A 251 -1.54 28.22 9.56
C LYS A 251 -1.66 26.82 8.94
N LEU A 252 -0.84 26.45 7.97
CA LEU A 252 -0.91 25.14 7.32
C LEU A 252 0.12 24.18 7.93
N HIS A 253 -0.38 23.09 8.51
CA HIS A 253 0.42 22.05 9.13
C HIS A 253 0.18 20.77 8.32
N LEU A 254 1.24 20.16 7.81
CA LEU A 254 1.17 19.03 6.89
C LEU A 254 1.60 17.73 7.58
N ILE A 255 0.81 16.68 7.39
CA ILE A 255 1.21 15.29 7.70
C ILE A 255 1.14 14.50 6.41
N ILE A 256 2.27 13.97 5.94
CA ILE A 256 2.35 13.18 4.72
C ILE A 256 2.69 11.74 5.09
N THR A 257 1.85 10.78 4.68
CA THR A 257 2.15 9.36 4.80
C THR A 257 2.40 8.76 3.42
N TYR A 258 3.49 7.99 3.33
CA TYR A 258 3.83 7.26 2.11
C TYR A 258 4.47 5.93 2.43
N SER A 259 4.20 4.97 1.56
CA SER A 259 4.96 3.73 1.52
C SER A 259 6.29 3.93 0.80
N THR A 260 7.33 3.23 1.25
CA THR A 260 8.66 3.30 0.62
C THR A 260 8.74 2.58 -0.72
N GLU A 261 7.71 1.81 -1.05
CA GLU A 261 7.61 1.03 -2.27
C GLU A 261 7.67 1.94 -3.50
N ASN A 262 8.47 1.55 -4.49
CA ASN A 262 8.44 2.07 -5.87
C ASN A 262 8.87 3.54 -6.12
N TYR A 263 9.27 4.32 -5.11
CA TYR A 263 9.69 5.71 -5.35
C TYR A 263 11.19 5.88 -5.60
N VAL A 264 11.59 6.05 -6.85
CA VAL A 264 12.92 6.59 -7.17
C VAL A 264 12.73 8.03 -7.65
N PRO A 265 12.99 9.06 -6.83
CA PRO A 265 12.95 10.43 -7.30
C PRO A 265 13.93 10.62 -8.46
N ALA A 266 13.49 11.28 -9.54
CA ALA A 266 14.37 11.59 -10.67
C ALA A 266 15.49 12.58 -10.27
N ASP A 267 15.24 13.42 -9.26
CA ASP A 267 16.20 14.35 -8.68
C ASP A 267 16.02 14.44 -7.15
N LEU A 268 17.02 13.94 -6.41
CA LEU A 268 17.04 14.00 -4.95
C LEU A 268 17.03 15.45 -4.42
N ASN A 269 17.61 16.41 -5.14
CA ASN A 269 17.64 17.80 -4.71
C ASN A 269 16.31 18.53 -4.95
N LYS A 270 15.48 18.00 -5.85
CA LYS A 270 14.12 18.49 -6.09
C LYS A 270 13.07 17.72 -5.30
N SER A 271 13.41 16.53 -4.81
CA SER A 271 12.46 15.71 -4.07
C SER A 271 11.93 16.48 -2.84
N PRO A 272 10.64 16.80 -2.82
CA PRO A 272 9.99 17.50 -1.70
C PRO A 272 9.81 16.58 -0.48
N LEU A 273 10.13 15.28 -0.62
CA LEU A 273 10.21 14.33 0.48
C LEU A 273 11.56 14.40 1.23
N ASN A 274 12.33 15.48 1.08
CA ASN A 274 13.60 15.68 1.80
C ASN A 274 13.58 16.85 2.80
N VAL A 275 12.46 17.56 2.94
CA VAL A 275 12.28 18.64 3.92
C VAL A 275 11.36 18.21 5.07
N GLY A 276 11.34 18.94 6.18
CA GLY A 276 10.53 18.61 7.35
C GLY A 276 11.02 17.39 8.14
N THR A 277 10.26 17.02 9.17
CA THR A 277 10.61 15.94 10.10
C THR A 277 10.22 14.58 9.53
N GLU A 278 11.19 13.67 9.41
CA GLU A 278 10.93 12.27 8.99
C GLU A 278 10.76 11.35 10.20
N ILE A 279 9.72 10.50 10.14
CA ILE A 279 9.44 9.43 11.08
C ILE A 279 9.46 8.11 10.32
N LEU A 280 10.42 7.25 10.64
CA LEU A 280 10.45 5.87 10.20
C LEU A 280 9.78 4.99 11.26
N LEU A 281 8.74 4.25 10.88
CA LEU A 281 8.07 3.36 11.83
C LEU A 281 8.89 2.07 12.06
N PRO A 282 9.25 1.76 13.32
CA PRO A 282 9.93 0.52 13.65
C PRO A 282 8.94 -0.66 13.71
N ASP A 283 9.53 -1.86 13.68
CA ASP A 283 8.85 -3.10 14.06
C ASP A 283 8.48 -3.08 15.55
N PHE A 284 7.45 -3.84 15.91
CA PHE A 284 7.10 -4.04 17.30
C PHE A 284 8.15 -4.85 18.06
N THR A 285 8.43 -4.41 19.29
CA THR A 285 9.13 -5.18 20.30
C THR A 285 8.22 -6.27 20.87
N LEU A 286 8.80 -7.26 21.56
CA LEU A 286 8.03 -8.28 22.27
C LEU A 286 7.02 -7.69 23.26
N GLU A 287 7.37 -6.60 23.94
CA GLU A 287 6.46 -5.92 24.89
C GLU A 287 5.25 -5.30 24.18
N GLN A 288 5.46 -4.75 22.99
CA GLN A 288 4.40 -4.22 22.15
C GLN A 288 3.52 -5.34 21.58
N VAL A 289 4.10 -6.47 21.20
CA VAL A 289 3.35 -7.66 20.76
C VAL A 289 2.52 -8.24 21.91
N LEU A 290 3.07 -8.32 23.13
CA LEU A 290 2.33 -8.70 24.34
C LEU A 290 1.16 -7.75 24.60
N THR A 291 1.40 -6.44 24.46
CA THR A 291 0.33 -5.43 24.59
C THR A 291 -0.77 -5.66 23.56
N LEU A 292 -0.41 -5.91 22.30
CA LEU A 292 -1.37 -6.22 21.25
C LEU A 292 -2.17 -7.50 21.56
N ALA A 293 -1.49 -8.58 21.95
CA ALA A 293 -2.12 -9.85 22.33
C ALA A 293 -3.15 -9.67 23.44
N ASN A 294 -2.82 -8.89 24.48
CA ASN A 294 -3.74 -8.55 25.57
C ASN A 294 -4.98 -7.78 25.07
N LYS A 295 -4.81 -6.84 24.13
CA LYS A 295 -5.95 -6.11 23.52
C LYS A 295 -6.84 -7.01 22.68
N TYR A 296 -6.29 -8.06 22.08
CA TYR A 296 -7.05 -9.11 21.41
C TYR A 296 -7.63 -10.15 22.37
N GLN A 297 -7.33 -10.08 23.67
CA GLN A 297 -7.66 -11.10 24.66
C GLN A 297 -7.15 -12.49 24.25
N ALA A 298 -5.99 -12.52 23.58
CA ALA A 298 -5.36 -13.74 23.11
C ALA A 298 -4.82 -14.53 24.31
N ASN A 299 -5.13 -15.82 24.38
CA ASN A 299 -4.56 -16.72 25.37
C ASN A 299 -3.18 -17.22 24.90
N LEU A 300 -2.25 -16.29 24.66
CA LEU A 300 -0.90 -16.55 24.18
C LEU A 300 0.13 -16.06 25.19
N GLY A 301 1.00 -16.95 25.65
CA GLY A 301 2.11 -16.64 26.53
C GLY A 301 3.28 -15.99 25.80
N LYS A 302 4.26 -15.49 26.56
CA LYS A 302 5.46 -14.82 26.04
C LYS A 302 6.25 -15.72 25.06
N ASP A 303 6.38 -17.00 25.35
CA ASP A 303 7.12 -17.95 24.52
C ASP A 303 6.42 -18.22 23.17
N GLU A 304 5.09 -18.30 23.19
CA GLU A 304 4.29 -18.48 21.97
C GLU A 304 4.36 -17.23 21.07
N LEU A 305 4.26 -16.04 21.66
CA LEU A 305 4.45 -14.78 20.94
C LEU A 305 5.87 -14.64 20.40
N GLN A 306 6.88 -15.09 21.14
CA GLN A 306 8.26 -15.09 20.65
C GLN A 306 8.42 -16.00 19.42
N ARG A 307 7.74 -17.15 19.36
CA ARG A 307 7.74 -18.02 18.18
C ARG A 307 7.11 -17.34 16.97
N ILE A 308 6.01 -16.61 17.15
CA ILE A 308 5.41 -15.80 16.08
C ILE A 308 6.40 -14.73 15.61
N ILE A 309 7.01 -13.97 16.54
CA ILE A 309 8.00 -12.94 16.23
C ILE A 309 9.21 -13.52 15.50
N ASN A 310 9.69 -14.70 15.89
CA ASN A 310 10.82 -15.34 15.23
C ASN A 310 10.54 -15.58 13.74
N LEU A 311 9.29 -15.81 13.34
CA LEU A 311 8.92 -16.04 11.94
C LEU A 311 8.68 -14.75 11.16
N VAL A 312 7.97 -13.77 11.74
CA VAL A 312 7.48 -12.57 11.02
C VAL A 312 8.08 -11.25 11.50
N GLY A 313 9.07 -11.32 12.39
CA GLY A 313 9.60 -10.17 13.11
C GLY A 313 8.53 -9.47 13.94
N GLY A 314 8.68 -8.16 14.12
CA GLY A 314 7.68 -7.31 14.77
C GLY A 314 6.73 -6.62 13.80
N HIS A 315 6.53 -7.14 12.58
CA HIS A 315 5.71 -6.44 11.58
C HIS A 315 4.25 -6.30 12.07
N PRO A 316 3.71 -5.08 12.25
CA PRO A 316 2.40 -4.88 12.87
C PRO A 316 1.27 -5.66 12.21
N TYR A 317 1.12 -5.57 10.89
CA TYR A 317 0.10 -6.33 10.15
C TYR A 317 0.24 -7.85 10.28
N LEU A 318 1.46 -8.40 10.16
CA LEU A 318 1.67 -9.85 10.21
C LEU A 318 1.39 -10.38 11.63
N ILE A 319 1.91 -9.68 12.65
CA ILE A 319 1.64 -10.00 14.05
C ILE A 319 0.13 -9.95 14.34
N GLN A 320 -0.55 -8.89 13.93
CA GLN A 320 -1.99 -8.74 14.13
C GLN A 320 -2.76 -9.90 13.50
N LYS A 321 -2.43 -10.28 12.27
CA LYS A 321 -3.07 -11.38 11.55
C LYS A 321 -2.86 -12.73 12.23
N ALA A 322 -1.64 -13.01 12.70
CA ALA A 322 -1.35 -14.23 13.48
C ALA A 322 -2.12 -14.28 14.80
N ILE A 323 -2.04 -13.21 15.60
CA ILE A 323 -2.74 -13.13 16.89
C ILE A 323 -4.24 -13.32 16.67
N TYR A 324 -4.83 -12.65 15.67
CA TYR A 324 -6.25 -12.76 15.38
C TYR A 324 -6.64 -14.19 14.98
N ALA A 325 -5.94 -14.81 14.01
CA ALA A 325 -6.25 -16.16 13.54
C ALA A 325 -6.17 -17.21 14.67
N ILE A 326 -5.17 -17.10 15.54
CA ILE A 326 -4.98 -18.01 16.67
C ILE A 326 -6.05 -17.77 17.74
N THR A 327 -6.35 -16.50 18.06
CA THR A 327 -7.35 -16.14 19.08
C THR A 327 -8.75 -16.60 18.68
N GLN A 328 -9.11 -16.51 17.40
CA GLN A 328 -10.38 -16.99 16.87
C GLN A 328 -10.45 -18.53 16.74
N LYS A 329 -9.42 -19.25 17.23
CA LYS A 329 -9.28 -20.72 17.13
C LYS A 329 -9.39 -21.25 15.71
N GLN A 330 -9.06 -20.42 14.71
CA GLN A 330 -9.04 -20.82 13.31
C GLN A 330 -7.73 -21.55 12.96
N LEU A 331 -6.70 -21.39 13.80
CA LEU A 331 -5.35 -21.89 13.56
C LEU A 331 -4.65 -22.21 14.88
N SER A 332 -4.04 -23.39 14.99
CA SER A 332 -3.14 -23.69 16.12
C SER A 332 -1.77 -23.08 15.88
N LEU A 333 -0.97 -22.85 16.94
CA LEU A 333 0.40 -22.33 16.77
C LEU A 333 1.28 -23.29 15.94
N ALA A 334 1.07 -24.60 16.07
CA ALA A 334 1.80 -25.60 15.28
C ALA A 334 1.44 -25.52 13.80
N ASP A 335 0.15 -25.41 13.48
CA ASP A 335 -0.32 -25.26 12.09
C ASP A 335 0.13 -23.92 11.50
N PHE A 336 0.14 -22.85 12.32
CA PHE A 336 0.68 -21.55 11.92
C PHE A 336 2.13 -21.66 11.46
N GLU A 337 3.01 -22.28 12.25
CA GLU A 337 4.43 -22.40 11.90
C GLU A 337 4.66 -23.23 10.63
N GLN A 338 3.84 -24.27 10.42
CA GLN A 338 3.95 -25.11 9.22
C GLN A 338 3.40 -24.45 7.96
N THR A 339 2.34 -23.65 8.08
CA THR A 339 1.61 -23.15 6.91
C THR A 339 1.90 -21.69 6.58
N ALA A 340 2.39 -20.88 7.52
CA ALA A 340 2.54 -19.43 7.37
C ALA A 340 3.30 -18.99 6.11
N ALA A 341 4.39 -19.67 5.75
CA ALA A 341 5.19 -19.39 4.56
C ALA A 341 4.70 -20.12 3.30
N THR A 342 3.40 -20.44 3.19
CA THR A 342 2.81 -21.18 2.06
C THR A 342 1.59 -20.45 1.50
N GLU A 343 1.11 -20.85 0.31
CA GLU A 343 -0.14 -20.30 -0.26
C GLU A 343 -1.38 -20.61 0.58
N ALA A 344 -1.37 -21.73 1.30
CA ALA A 344 -2.48 -22.18 2.13
C ALA A 344 -2.48 -21.49 3.51
N GLY A 345 -1.37 -20.87 3.89
CA GLY A 345 -1.24 -20.16 5.15
C GLY A 345 -1.94 -18.82 5.18
N ILE A 346 -2.05 -18.26 6.38
CA ILE A 346 -2.73 -16.98 6.61
C ILE A 346 -2.05 -15.79 5.90
N TYR A 347 -0.80 -15.92 5.49
CA TYR A 347 -0.06 -14.88 4.76
C TYR A 347 -0.06 -15.07 3.24
N GLY A 348 -0.78 -16.06 2.69
CA GLY A 348 -0.76 -16.38 1.27
C GLY A 348 -0.99 -15.17 0.35
N ASP A 349 -2.02 -14.36 0.63
CA ASP A 349 -2.31 -13.16 -0.17
C ASP A 349 -1.21 -12.07 -0.06
N HIS A 350 -0.64 -11.88 1.13
CA HIS A 350 0.47 -10.94 1.37
C HIS A 350 1.71 -11.35 0.57
N LEU A 351 2.09 -12.62 0.70
CA LEU A 351 3.27 -13.19 0.05
C LEU A 351 3.10 -13.21 -1.47
N ARG A 352 1.91 -13.56 -1.97
CA ARG A 352 1.60 -13.55 -3.40
C ARG A 352 1.64 -12.14 -3.98
N GLY A 353 1.16 -11.13 -3.24
CA GLY A 353 1.25 -9.73 -3.66
C GLY A 353 2.70 -9.30 -3.89
N HIS A 354 3.60 -9.64 -2.97
CA HIS A 354 5.03 -9.41 -3.16
C HIS A 354 5.63 -10.23 -4.31
N LEU A 355 5.23 -11.49 -4.48
CA LEU A 355 5.70 -12.33 -5.59
C LEU A 355 5.34 -11.74 -6.95
N LEU A 356 4.09 -11.30 -7.13
CA LEU A 356 3.64 -10.67 -8.38
C LEU A 356 4.44 -9.39 -8.68
N ASN A 357 4.67 -8.56 -7.66
CA ASN A 357 5.51 -7.35 -7.80
C ASN A 357 6.95 -7.70 -8.20
N LEU A 358 7.57 -8.71 -7.57
CA LEU A 358 8.90 -9.18 -7.96
C LEU A 358 8.92 -9.72 -9.41
N GLN A 359 7.88 -10.44 -9.84
CA GLN A 359 7.77 -10.98 -11.20
C GLN A 359 7.63 -9.88 -12.27
N GLU A 360 6.98 -8.76 -11.94
CA GLU A 360 6.93 -7.57 -12.82
C GLU A 360 8.29 -6.87 -12.95
N HIS A 361 9.23 -7.14 -12.04
CA HIS A 361 10.56 -6.55 -12.00
C HIS A 361 11.69 -7.60 -11.95
N PRO A 362 12.10 -8.17 -13.11
CA PRO A 362 13.03 -9.30 -13.17
C PRO A 362 14.35 -9.11 -12.41
N ASN A 363 14.89 -7.89 -12.40
CA ASN A 363 16.12 -7.56 -11.65
C ASN A 363 15.91 -7.67 -10.13
N LEU A 364 14.73 -7.27 -9.62
CA LEU A 364 14.37 -7.41 -8.21
C LEU A 364 14.13 -8.88 -7.86
N ALA A 365 13.44 -9.65 -8.71
CA ALA A 365 13.28 -11.08 -8.51
C ALA A 365 14.63 -11.81 -8.44
N ALA A 366 15.56 -11.52 -9.37
CA ALA A 366 16.90 -12.10 -9.36
C ALA A 366 17.71 -11.69 -8.13
N GLY A 367 17.58 -10.43 -7.69
CA GLY A 367 18.18 -9.95 -6.44
C GLY A 367 17.63 -10.67 -5.22
N MET A 368 16.31 -10.78 -5.11
CA MET A 368 15.65 -11.46 -3.99
C MET A 368 16.01 -12.95 -3.95
N LYS A 369 16.10 -13.61 -5.11
CA LYS A 369 16.59 -14.99 -5.22
C LYS A 369 17.97 -15.17 -4.59
N LYS A 370 18.94 -14.34 -4.98
CA LYS A 370 20.29 -14.36 -4.40
C LYS A 370 20.28 -14.18 -2.87
N VAL A 371 19.41 -13.31 -2.37
CA VAL A 371 19.29 -13.03 -0.93
C VAL A 371 18.77 -14.23 -0.15
N VAL A 372 17.77 -14.96 -0.68
CA VAL A 372 17.16 -16.10 0.03
C VAL A 372 17.94 -17.40 -0.13
N GLU A 373 18.78 -17.52 -1.15
CA GLU A 373 19.72 -18.63 -1.35
C GLU A 373 21.01 -18.49 -0.52
N SER A 374 21.35 -17.26 -0.09
CA SER A 374 22.56 -16.99 0.68
C SER A 374 22.36 -17.22 2.18
N SER A 375 23.39 -17.75 2.86
CA SER A 375 23.45 -17.86 4.32
C SER A 375 24.05 -16.63 5.01
N SER A 376 24.58 -15.68 4.24
CA SER A 376 25.14 -14.40 4.71
C SER A 376 24.53 -13.22 3.96
N PRO A 377 24.58 -11.99 4.51
CA PRO A 377 24.15 -10.79 3.79
C PRO A 377 24.81 -10.67 2.41
N VAL A 378 24.03 -10.26 1.41
CA VAL A 378 24.45 -10.15 0.00
C VAL A 378 24.41 -8.69 -0.42
N ASP A 379 25.48 -8.20 -1.04
CA ASP A 379 25.45 -6.90 -1.72
C ASP A 379 25.00 -7.08 -3.18
N LEU A 380 23.81 -6.58 -3.50
CA LEU A 380 23.24 -6.60 -4.85
C LEU A 380 23.48 -5.28 -5.61
N GLY A 381 24.22 -4.35 -5.01
CA GLY A 381 24.34 -2.96 -5.45
C GLY A 381 23.27 -2.05 -4.87
N ALA A 382 23.61 -0.76 -4.74
CA ALA A 382 22.82 0.24 -4.03
C ALA A 382 21.35 0.30 -4.46
N THR A 383 21.08 0.28 -5.78
CA THR A 383 19.71 0.40 -6.32
C THR A 383 18.83 -0.79 -5.93
N ILE A 384 19.31 -2.02 -6.15
CA ILE A 384 18.53 -3.24 -5.87
C ILE A 384 18.38 -3.45 -4.37
N ASN A 385 19.45 -3.23 -3.58
CA ASN A 385 19.39 -3.27 -2.13
C ASN A 385 18.31 -2.32 -1.60
N TRP A 386 18.32 -1.07 -2.08
CA TRP A 386 17.35 -0.06 -1.66
C TRP A 386 15.93 -0.42 -2.07
N GLN A 387 15.69 -0.85 -3.32
CA GLN A 387 14.35 -1.22 -3.79
C GLN A 387 13.77 -2.42 -3.04
N LEU A 388 14.55 -3.47 -2.79
CA LEU A 388 14.08 -4.60 -1.98
C LEU A 388 13.81 -4.20 -0.52
N HIS A 389 14.64 -3.33 0.05
CA HIS A 389 14.43 -2.79 1.39
C HIS A 389 13.16 -1.94 1.45
N SER A 390 12.90 -1.16 0.40
CA SER A 390 11.74 -0.28 0.30
C SER A 390 10.42 -1.05 0.14
N LEU A 391 10.47 -2.25 -0.46
CA LEU A 391 9.40 -3.25 -0.45
C LEU A 391 9.21 -3.94 0.92
N GLY A 392 10.09 -3.69 1.89
CA GLY A 392 10.05 -4.31 3.21
C GLY A 392 10.45 -5.78 3.23
N LEU A 393 11.05 -6.30 2.15
CA LEU A 393 11.41 -7.72 2.01
C LEU A 393 12.79 -8.05 2.61
N VAL A 394 13.68 -7.07 2.66
CA VAL A 394 15.05 -7.22 3.18
C VAL A 394 15.36 -6.14 4.20
N THR A 395 16.38 -6.38 5.03
CA THR A 395 16.98 -5.39 5.92
C THR A 395 18.45 -5.19 5.58
N PHE A 396 18.98 -4.00 5.80
CA PHE A 396 20.40 -3.70 5.61
C PHE A 396 21.25 -4.31 6.73
N VAL A 397 22.41 -4.83 6.34
CA VAL A 397 23.53 -5.17 7.21
C VAL A 397 24.77 -4.54 6.58
N GLN A 398 25.20 -3.39 7.14
CA GLN A 398 26.20 -2.52 6.50
C GLN A 398 25.75 -2.16 5.06
N ASN A 399 26.55 -2.50 4.05
CA ASN A 399 26.24 -2.25 2.63
C ASN A 399 25.48 -3.38 1.94
N ALA A 400 25.30 -4.52 2.63
CA ALA A 400 24.62 -5.70 2.11
C ALA A 400 23.19 -5.80 2.65
N VAL A 401 22.41 -6.73 2.11
CA VAL A 401 21.04 -7.01 2.54
C VAL A 401 20.83 -8.48 2.86
N GLN A 402 19.90 -8.76 3.76
CA GLN A 402 19.46 -10.12 4.11
C GLN A 402 17.92 -10.15 4.21
N PRO A 403 17.26 -11.32 4.14
CA PRO A 403 15.81 -11.40 4.31
C PRO A 403 15.39 -10.72 5.61
N ARG A 404 14.35 -9.87 5.55
CA ARG A 404 13.90 -9.13 6.75
C ARG A 404 13.36 -10.09 7.80
N TYR A 405 12.59 -11.09 7.38
CA TYR A 405 11.98 -12.11 8.24
C TYR A 405 12.16 -13.51 7.66
N PRO A 406 12.23 -14.57 8.50
CA PRO A 406 12.24 -15.95 8.03
C PRO A 406 11.03 -16.31 7.16
N LEU A 407 9.85 -15.72 7.42
CA LEU A 407 8.67 -15.85 6.57
C LEU A 407 8.98 -15.60 5.09
N TYR A 408 9.74 -14.52 4.81
CA TYR A 408 10.10 -14.17 3.44
C TYR A 408 11.17 -15.09 2.88
N SER A 409 12.18 -15.46 3.69
CA SER A 409 13.19 -16.40 3.21
C SER A 409 12.59 -17.74 2.81
N ASP A 410 11.66 -18.26 3.59
CA ASP A 410 11.10 -19.59 3.37
C ASP A 410 10.17 -19.61 2.15
N TYR A 411 9.29 -18.61 2.04
CA TYR A 411 8.38 -18.51 0.89
C TYR A 411 9.12 -18.25 -0.43
N PHE A 412 10.01 -17.24 -0.47
CA PHE A 412 10.68 -16.87 -1.71
C PHE A 412 11.78 -17.85 -2.12
N ARG A 413 12.40 -18.57 -1.18
CA ARG A 413 13.30 -19.68 -1.53
C ARG A 413 12.55 -20.76 -2.28
N TYR A 414 11.33 -21.09 -1.90
CA TYR A 414 10.52 -22.04 -2.68
C TYR A 414 10.09 -21.46 -4.04
N ARG A 415 9.62 -20.20 -4.06
CA ARG A 415 8.98 -19.59 -5.24
C ARG A 415 9.91 -19.05 -6.32
N LEU A 416 11.14 -18.69 -5.98
CA LEU A 416 12.11 -18.11 -6.94
C LEU A 416 13.20 -19.12 -7.37
N SER A 417 13.25 -20.29 -6.73
CA SER A 417 14.16 -21.37 -7.10
C SER A 417 13.62 -22.27 -8.21
N ALA A 418 12.29 -22.31 -8.36
CA ALA A 418 11.59 -22.91 -9.49
C ALA A 418 11.64 -21.98 -10.70
#